data_AF-A0A5C7J2L4-F1
#
_entry.id   AF-A0A5C7J2L4-F1
#
_cell.length_a   1.000
_cell.length_b   1.000
_cell.length_c   1.000
_cell.angle_alpha   90.00
_cell.angle_beta   90.00
_cell.angle_gamma   90.00
#
_symmetry.space_group_name_H-M   'P 1'
#
loop_
_entity.id
_entity.type
_entity.pdbx_description
1 polymer ?
#
loop_
_entity_poly.entity_id
_entity_poly.type
_entity_poly.pdbx_seq_one_letter_code
_entity_poly.pdbx_strand_id
1 'polypeptide(L)'
;MADMILLMDSLMKISFNRRIRDGDLIIVYERHDTMKAVKVCENSVLQNRFGVFKHSDWIGKPFGSISFSNRGGFVTYWLRHRSYGLWF
;
A
#
# COMPACT_ATOMS: atom_id res chain seq x y z
N MET A 1 26.17 14.17 -8.31
CA MET A 1 25.45 12.96 -8.79
C MET A 1 25.43 11.85 -7.74
N ALA A 2 26.53 11.55 -7.04
CA ALA A 2 26.55 10.56 -5.96
C ALA A 2 25.66 10.91 -4.75
N ASP A 3 25.59 12.18 -4.34
CA ASP A 3 24.75 12.61 -3.20
C ASP A 3 23.24 12.45 -3.48
N MET A 4 22.82 12.61 -4.73
CA MET A 4 21.43 12.35 -5.15
C MET A 4 21.11 10.86 -5.05
N ILE A 5 22.05 9.96 -5.38
CA ILE A 5 21.86 8.51 -5.26
C ILE A 5 21.77 8.10 -3.78
N LEU A 6 22.66 8.61 -2.93
CA LEU A 6 22.62 8.37 -1.48
C LEU A 6 21.35 8.89 -0.80
N LEU A 7 20.86 10.08 -1.23
CA LEU A 7 19.59 10.63 -0.76
C LEU A 7 18.41 9.74 -1.18
N MET A 8 18.44 9.21 -2.41
CA MET A 8 17.43 8.28 -2.91
C MET A 8 17.41 6.98 -2.11
N ASP A 9 18.56 6.36 -1.87
CA ASP A 9 18.67 5.16 -1.04
C ASP A 9 18.11 5.38 0.37
N SER A 10 18.44 6.51 0.99
CA SER A 10 17.94 6.86 2.32
C SER A 10 16.42 7.06 2.35
N LEU A 11 15.87 7.82 1.39
CA LEU A 11 14.43 8.04 1.27
C LEU A 11 13.67 6.75 0.96
N MET A 12 14.24 5.89 0.11
CA MET A 12 13.66 4.58 -0.20
C MET A 12 13.63 3.70 1.04
N LYS A 13 14.72 3.66 1.81
CA LYS A 13 14.82 2.92 3.08
C LYS A 13 13.82 3.43 4.14
N ILE A 14 13.58 4.74 4.20
CA ILE A 14 12.57 5.34 5.08
C ILE A 14 11.15 4.94 4.61
N SER A 15 10.92 4.89 3.29
CA SER A 15 9.62 4.53 2.73
C SER A 15 9.25 3.05 2.95
N PHE A 16 10.22 2.13 2.89
CA PHE A 16 9.98 0.70 3.14
C PHE A 16 9.76 0.37 4.62
N ASN A 17 10.37 1.11 5.55
CA ASN A 17 10.11 0.96 6.99
C ASN A 17 8.85 1.68 7.45
N ARG A 18 8.24 2.51 6.60
CA ARG A 18 7.02 3.23 6.93
C ARG A 18 5.86 2.24 7.00
N ARG A 19 5.07 2.37 8.07
CA ARG A 19 3.80 1.64 8.24
C ARG A 19 2.65 2.46 7.67
N ILE A 20 1.61 1.78 7.22
CA ILE A 20 0.38 2.41 6.73
C ILE A 20 -0.30 3.18 7.84
N ARG A 21 -0.81 4.36 7.50
CA ARG A 21 -1.55 5.23 8.41
C ARG A 21 -2.87 5.65 7.79
N ASP A 22 -3.79 6.08 8.64
CA ASP A 22 -4.99 6.78 8.19
C ASP A 22 -4.62 7.98 7.29
N GLY A 23 -5.36 8.16 6.21
CA GLY A 23 -5.13 9.21 5.21
C GLY A 23 -4.12 8.86 4.11
N ASP A 24 -3.37 7.77 4.22
CA ASP A 24 -2.41 7.35 3.20
C ASP A 24 -3.11 7.00 1.88
N LEU A 25 -2.49 7.37 0.75
CA LEU A 25 -2.91 6.90 -0.56
C LEU A 25 -2.08 5.67 -0.94
N ILE A 26 -2.73 4.51 -0.98
CA ILE A 26 -2.10 3.22 -1.29
C ILE A 26 -2.62 2.67 -2.61
N ILE A 27 -1.85 1.76 -3.20
CA ILE A 27 -2.26 1.01 -4.38
C ILE A 27 -2.58 -0.40 -3.94
N VAL A 28 -3.84 -0.81 -4.15
CA VAL A 28 -4.32 -2.16 -3.85
C VAL A 28 -4.25 -2.98 -5.13
N TYR A 29 -3.45 -4.03 -5.11
CA TYR A 29 -3.36 -5.05 -6.14
C TYR A 29 -4.42 -6.13 -5.87
N GLU A 30 -5.45 -6.21 -6.71
CA GLU A 30 -6.47 -7.25 -6.64
C GLU A 30 -6.10 -8.45 -7.54
N ARG A 31 -5.47 -8.18 -8.69
CA ARG A 31 -4.94 -9.15 -9.67
C ARG A 31 -3.82 -8.51 -10.50
N HIS A 32 -3.12 -9.31 -11.30
CA HIS A 32 -2.05 -8.86 -12.21
C HIS A 32 -2.47 -7.69 -13.11
N ASP A 33 -3.75 -7.60 -13.47
CA ASP A 33 -4.34 -6.61 -14.36
C ASP A 33 -5.17 -5.53 -13.64
N THR A 34 -5.40 -5.68 -12.33
CA THR A 34 -6.36 -4.85 -11.59
C THR A 34 -5.69 -4.22 -10.37
N MET A 35 -5.39 -2.92 -10.49
CA MET A 35 -4.90 -2.08 -9.41
C MET A 35 -5.86 -0.92 -9.13
N LYS A 36 -6.00 -0.55 -7.85
CA LYS A 36 -6.82 0.60 -7.43
C LYS A 36 -6.05 1.50 -6.49
N ALA A 37 -6.13 2.81 -6.72
CA ALA A 37 -5.68 3.79 -5.74
C ALA A 37 -6.74 3.98 -4.66
N VAL A 38 -6.38 3.77 -3.41
CA VAL A 38 -7.30 3.77 -2.27
C VAL A 38 -6.74 4.68 -1.18
N LYS A 39 -7.56 5.62 -0.72
CA LYS A 39 -7.23 6.40 0.48
C LYS A 39 -7.60 5.56 1.71
N VAL A 40 -6.60 5.28 2.55
CA VAL A 40 -6.79 4.58 3.82
C VAL A 40 -7.60 5.48 4.75
N CYS A 41 -8.61 4.89 5.37
CA CYS A 41 -9.48 5.57 6.33
C CYS A 41 -9.95 4.51 7.33
N GLU A 42 -9.63 4.66 8.61
CA GLU A 42 -9.82 3.64 9.66
C GLU A 42 -11.21 3.00 9.65
N ASN A 43 -12.25 3.81 9.44
CA ASN A 43 -13.65 3.39 9.47
C ASN A 43 -14.20 2.98 8.09
N SER A 44 -13.34 2.85 7.08
CA SER A 44 -13.73 2.48 5.72
C SER A 44 -13.38 1.03 5.38
N VAL A 45 -14.01 0.52 4.33
CA VAL A 45 -13.78 -0.82 3.79
C VAL A 45 -13.55 -0.76 2.29
N LEU A 46 -12.68 -1.64 1.79
CA LEU A 46 -12.59 -1.99 0.39
C LEU A 46 -13.38 -3.26 0.13
N GLN A 47 -14.37 -3.18 -0.74
CA GLN A 47 -15.16 -4.33 -1.18
C GLN A 47 -14.87 -4.66 -2.64
N ASN A 48 -14.64 -5.94 -2.91
CA ASN A 48 -14.52 -6.47 -4.26
C ASN A 48 -15.11 -7.89 -4.34
N ARG A 49 -14.98 -8.54 -5.50
CA ARG A 49 -15.51 -9.91 -5.70
C ARG A 49 -14.92 -10.92 -4.71
N PHE A 50 -13.70 -10.68 -4.23
CA PHE A 50 -12.94 -11.56 -3.36
C PHE A 50 -13.29 -11.40 -1.89
N GLY A 51 -13.81 -10.24 -1.47
CA GLY A 51 -14.06 -10.02 -0.05
C GLY A 51 -14.37 -8.59 0.32
N VAL A 52 -14.50 -8.40 1.63
CA VAL A 52 -14.51 -7.11 2.29
C VAL A 52 -13.21 -7.04 3.09
N PHE A 53 -12.48 -5.94 2.93
CA PHE A 53 -11.21 -5.69 3.59
C PHE A 53 -11.34 -4.40 4.39
N LYS A 54 -11.23 -4.46 5.71
CA LYS A 54 -11.30 -3.27 6.55
C LYS A 54 -9.98 -2.53 6.50
N HIS A 55 -10.03 -1.23 6.32
CA HIS A 55 -8.81 -0.41 6.29
C HIS A 55 -8.10 -0.41 7.65
N SER A 56 -8.84 -0.56 8.75
CA SER A 56 -8.30 -0.80 10.10
C SER A 56 -7.30 -1.96 10.14
N ASP A 57 -7.51 -3.00 9.32
CA ASP A 57 -6.64 -4.18 9.29
C ASP A 57 -5.33 -3.93 8.52
N TRP A 58 -5.22 -2.79 7.84
CA TRP A 58 -4.05 -2.37 7.07
C TRP A 58 -3.21 -1.36 7.85
N ILE A 59 -3.86 -0.50 8.65
CA ILE A 59 -3.19 0.50 9.47
C ILE A 59 -2.17 -0.18 10.39
N GLY A 60 -0.96 0.37 10.44
CA GLY A 60 0.15 -0.16 11.23
C GLY A 60 0.92 -1.31 10.57
N LYS A 61 0.47 -1.86 9.44
CA LYS A 61 1.24 -2.85 8.68
C LYS A 61 2.24 -2.19 7.74
N PRO A 62 3.38 -2.85 7.45
CA PRO A 62 4.33 -2.36 6.46
C PRO A 62 3.75 -2.49 5.05
N PHE A 63 4.17 -1.62 4.13
CA PHE A 63 3.85 -1.76 2.71
C PHE A 63 4.36 -3.09 2.14
N GLY A 64 3.68 -3.63 1.14
CA GLY A 64 3.93 -4.96 0.58
C GLY A 64 3.27 -6.11 1.37
N SER A 65 2.60 -5.82 2.48
CA SER A 65 1.88 -6.84 3.26
C SER A 65 0.64 -7.35 2.50
N ILE A 66 0.32 -8.62 2.71
CA ILE A 66 -0.85 -9.29 2.13
C ILE A 66 -1.98 -9.27 3.16
N SER A 67 -3.17 -8.82 2.74
CA SER A 67 -4.39 -8.92 3.53
C SER A 67 -5.29 -9.99 2.95
N PHE A 68 -5.72 -10.93 3.80
CA PHE A 68 -6.68 -11.96 3.42
C PHE A 68 -8.11 -11.51 3.75
N SER A 69 -9.04 -11.96 2.92
CA SER A 69 -10.47 -11.84 3.19
C SER A 69 -10.98 -13.13 3.83
N ASN A 70 -12.12 -13.02 4.52
CA ASN A 70 -12.83 -14.18 5.07
C ASN A 70 -13.38 -15.14 4.00
N ARG A 71 -13.36 -14.76 2.71
CA ARG A 71 -13.80 -15.57 1.56
C ARG A 71 -12.63 -16.16 0.77
N GLY A 72 -11.41 -16.11 1.30
CA GLY A 72 -10.24 -16.80 0.75
C GLY A 72 -9.46 -16.04 -0.34
N GLY A 73 -9.90 -14.84 -0.73
CA GLY A 73 -9.08 -13.98 -1.61
C GLY A 73 -8.15 -13.05 -0.82
N PHE A 74 -7.12 -12.55 -1.50
CA PHE A 74 -6.11 -11.68 -0.91
C PHE A 74 -5.91 -10.41 -1.73
N VAL A 75 -5.43 -9.36 -1.07
CA VAL A 75 -4.93 -8.14 -1.72
C VAL A 75 -3.56 -7.79 -1.16
N THR A 76 -2.69 -7.28 -2.02
CA THR A 76 -1.41 -6.70 -1.60
C THR A 76 -1.49 -5.19 -1.76
N TYR A 77 -0.94 -4.44 -0.82
CA TYR A 77 -0.92 -2.98 -0.90
C TYR A 77 0.48 -2.40 -0.92
N TRP A 78 0.64 -1.33 -1.67
CA TRP A 78 1.92 -0.63 -1.85
C TRP A 78 1.78 0.87 -1.67
N LEU A 79 2.87 1.55 -1.30
CA LEU A 79 2.88 3.00 -1.14
C LEU A 79 3.03 3.68 -2.50
N ARG A 80 2.14 4.62 -2.82
CA ARG A 80 2.38 5.53 -3.93
C ARG A 80 3.45 6.55 -3.54
N HIS A 81 4.67 6.42 -4.05
CA HIS A 81 5.68 7.47 -3.89
C HIS A 81 5.36 8.66 -4.80
N ARG A 82 5.14 9.84 -4.20
CA ARG A 82 4.71 11.05 -4.93
C ARG A 82 5.73 11.56 -5.96
N SER A 83 7.02 11.26 -5.81
CA SER A 83 8.05 11.90 -6.64
C SER A 83 8.43 11.19 -7.94
N TYR A 84 8.04 9.92 -8.17
CA TYR A 84 8.63 9.15 -9.29
C TYR A 84 7.65 8.46 -10.23
N GLY A 85 6.34 8.50 -9.96
CA GLY A 85 5.36 7.78 -10.79
C GLY A 85 5.60 6.26 -10.89
N LEU A 86 6.56 5.74 -10.12
CA LEU A 86 6.96 4.36 -10.05
C LEU A 86 6.21 3.65 -8.93
N TRP A 87 5.76 2.46 -9.27
CA TRP A 87 5.02 1.54 -8.42
C TRP A 87 6.05 0.58 -7.86
N PHE A 88 6.36 0.69 -6.57
CA PHE A 88 7.19 -0.29 -5.86
C PHE A 88 6.27 -1.33 -5.23
#